data_AF-A0A2V7HZ28-F1
#
_entry.id   AF-A0A2V7HZ28-F1
#
_cell.length_a   1.000
_cell.length_b   1.000
_cell.length_c   1.000
_cell.angle_alpha   90.00
_cell.angle_beta   90.00
_cell.angle_gamma   90.00
#
_symmetry.space_group_name_H-M   'P 1'
#
loop_
_entity.id
_entity.type
_entity.pdbx_description
1 polymer ?
#
loop_
_entity_poly.entity_id
_entity_poly.type
_entity_poly.pdbx_seq_one_letter_code
_entity_poly.pdbx_strand_id
1 'polypeptide(L)'
;MDPQAILQYRRKVKTVEELCAVLGPRPRERKVIMCHGVFDIVHPGHVRHLIYAKSKGDLLVVSITSDEHISKGTVRPYVPEDLRAVNLAAFEMVDYVIIDREATPLTNLRRIQPDYYAKGYEYVDGGLHPKTEEELRVLEGYGGEIIFTPGDIVYSSSRLVDTAPPNIAADKLLMLMEAEGFTFGDLRGALAKMVGIRVHVVGDTIVDSYTQCSMIGGMTKTPTLSVRYETREDFTGGAAIVAKHLRAAGGEVVFSTVLGDDALKSQVLKDLEAAGVRCLPIVDPTRPTTNKNAIVVGGYRLVKIDTLDNRSISERVLRQLVVQVEGAAIDAVVFSDFRHGIFNRQTIPALIGAIPGNSFRV
;
A
#
# COMPACT_ATOMS: atom_id res chain seq x y z
N MET A 1 20.66 -5.29 -19.25
CA MET A 1 20.88 -3.96 -19.85
C MET A 1 22.27 -3.98 -20.45
N ASP A 2 22.45 -3.61 -21.71
CA ASP A 2 23.77 -3.55 -22.35
C ASP A 2 24.65 -2.51 -21.63
N PRO A 3 25.78 -2.89 -21.01
CA PRO A 3 26.68 -1.96 -20.34
C PRO A 3 27.17 -0.82 -21.25
N GLN A 4 27.25 -1.05 -22.56
CA GLN A 4 27.69 -0.04 -23.53
C GLN A 4 26.67 1.10 -23.73
N ALA A 5 25.38 0.83 -23.56
CA ALA A 5 24.34 1.85 -23.69
C ALA A 5 24.43 2.91 -22.56
N ILE A 6 24.80 2.48 -21.34
CA ILE A 6 25.00 3.40 -20.20
C ILE A 6 26.24 4.28 -20.40
N LEU A 7 27.31 3.71 -20.98
CA LEU A 7 28.54 4.44 -21.31
C LEU A 7 28.29 5.61 -22.28
N GLN A 8 27.34 5.49 -23.20
CA GLN A 8 26.98 6.56 -24.14
C GLN A 8 26.48 7.83 -23.44
N TYR A 9 25.69 7.70 -22.37
CA TYR A 9 25.11 8.84 -21.66
C TYR A 9 26.07 9.43 -20.61
N ARG A 10 27.02 8.63 -20.10
CA ARG A 10 28.09 9.12 -19.21
C ARG A 10 28.91 10.28 -19.78
N ARG A 11 28.94 10.46 -21.11
CA ARG A 11 29.62 11.60 -21.75
C ARG A 11 29.09 12.97 -21.31
N LYS A 12 27.83 13.05 -20.87
CA LYS A 12 27.22 14.29 -20.34
C LYS A 12 27.53 14.51 -18.86
N VAL A 13 27.95 13.47 -18.14
CA VAL A 13 28.38 13.58 -16.76
C VAL A 13 29.82 14.09 -16.75
N LYS A 14 30.05 15.25 -16.13
CA LYS A 14 31.34 15.95 -16.13
C LYS A 14 31.77 16.30 -14.72
N THR A 15 33.08 16.43 -14.51
CA THR A 15 33.57 17.16 -13.33
C THR A 15 33.37 18.66 -13.53
N VAL A 16 33.45 19.44 -12.44
CA VAL A 16 33.31 20.90 -12.51
C VAL A 16 34.43 21.50 -13.37
N GLU A 17 35.65 20.97 -13.26
CA GLU A 17 36.81 21.40 -14.03
C GLU A 17 36.61 21.16 -15.53
N GLU A 18 36.15 19.96 -15.90
CA GLU A 18 35.84 19.62 -17.29
C GLU A 18 34.71 20.49 -17.83
N LEU A 19 33.67 20.71 -17.04
CA LEU A 19 32.54 21.54 -17.45
C LEU A 19 32.97 23.00 -17.67
N CYS A 20 33.76 23.57 -16.76
CA CYS A 20 34.30 24.92 -16.93
C CYS A 20 35.17 25.03 -18.20
N ALA A 21 35.97 24.01 -18.50
CA ALA A 21 36.78 23.98 -19.73
C ALA A 21 35.91 23.92 -20.99
N VAL A 22 34.81 23.15 -20.97
CA VAL A 22 33.88 23.02 -22.09
C VAL A 22 33.04 24.28 -22.30
N LEU A 23 32.61 24.94 -21.22
CA LEU A 23 31.77 26.13 -21.29
C LEU A 23 32.56 27.42 -21.55
N GLY A 24 33.83 27.48 -21.14
CA GLY A 24 34.64 28.69 -21.19
C GLY A 24 34.19 29.78 -20.21
N PRO A 25 34.89 30.92 -20.16
CA PRO A 25 34.53 32.04 -19.29
C PRO A 25 33.29 32.81 -19.81
N ARG A 26 32.58 33.48 -18.89
CA ARG A 26 31.50 34.44 -19.21
C ARG A 26 32.12 35.77 -19.70
N PRO A 27 31.52 36.51 -20.66
CA PRO A 27 30.26 36.24 -21.36
C PRO A 27 30.41 35.21 -22.49
N ARG A 28 29.36 34.38 -22.67
CA ARG A 28 29.32 33.29 -23.66
C ARG A 28 28.32 33.60 -24.77
N GLU A 29 28.59 33.10 -25.97
CA GLU A 29 27.64 33.16 -27.09
C GLU A 29 26.39 32.31 -26.82
N ARG A 30 26.59 31.10 -26.27
CA ARG A 30 25.51 30.20 -25.84
C ARG A 30 25.22 30.40 -24.36
N LYS A 31 23.99 30.77 -24.03
CA LYS A 31 23.51 31.00 -22.66
C LYS A 31 23.42 29.69 -21.89
N VAL A 32 24.04 29.67 -20.72
CA VAL A 32 24.03 28.49 -19.84
C VAL A 32 23.00 28.68 -18.74
N ILE A 33 22.08 27.73 -18.60
CA ILE A 33 21.14 27.65 -17.49
C ILE A 33 21.49 26.45 -16.59
N MET A 34 21.45 26.67 -15.28
CA MET A 34 21.77 25.64 -14.29
C MET A 34 20.59 25.37 -13.37
N CYS A 35 20.28 24.10 -13.14
CA CYS A 35 19.35 23.62 -12.11
C CYS A 35 20.14 22.90 -11.01
N HIS A 36 19.65 22.93 -9.76
CA HIS A 36 20.23 22.15 -8.67
C HIS A 36 19.15 21.43 -7.85
N GLY A 37 19.43 20.20 -7.43
CA GLY A 37 18.53 19.44 -6.57
C GLY A 37 19.00 18.01 -6.31
N VAL A 38 18.22 17.25 -5.53
CA VAL A 38 18.55 15.84 -5.23
C VAL A 38 18.21 14.92 -6.41
N PHE A 39 17.05 15.14 -7.07
CA PHE A 39 16.55 14.30 -8.16
C PHE A 39 16.58 12.78 -7.85
N ASP A 40 16.16 12.40 -6.64
CA ASP A 40 16.21 11.00 -6.16
C ASP A 40 15.46 10.04 -7.09
N ILE A 41 14.15 10.23 -7.21
CA ILE A 41 13.31 9.57 -8.20
C ILE A 41 12.75 10.65 -9.13
N VAL A 42 13.08 10.54 -10.42
CA VAL A 42 12.59 11.48 -11.42
C VAL A 42 11.10 11.27 -11.67
N HIS A 43 10.33 12.35 -11.73
CA HIS A 43 8.88 12.35 -11.94
C HIS A 43 8.47 13.47 -12.91
N PRO A 44 7.20 13.51 -13.38
CA PRO A 44 6.77 14.51 -14.36
C PRO A 44 7.03 15.96 -13.97
N GLY A 45 7.00 16.28 -12.66
CA GLY A 45 7.40 17.59 -12.13
C GLY A 45 8.85 17.99 -12.48
N HIS A 46 9.82 17.09 -12.23
CA HIS A 46 11.23 17.31 -12.62
C HIS A 46 11.38 17.48 -14.13
N VAL A 47 10.70 16.65 -14.92
CA VAL A 47 10.77 16.72 -16.39
C VAL A 47 10.26 18.07 -16.89
N ARG A 48 9.11 18.55 -16.40
CA ARG A 48 8.57 19.87 -16.74
C ARG A 48 9.50 21.01 -16.34
N HIS A 49 10.06 20.94 -15.13
CA HIS A 49 11.04 21.93 -14.64
C HIS A 49 12.26 22.02 -15.56
N LEU A 50 12.85 20.87 -15.93
CA LEU A 50 14.03 20.81 -16.81
C LEU A 50 13.70 21.26 -18.25
N ILE A 51 12.54 20.89 -18.80
CA ILE A 51 12.09 21.36 -20.12
C ILE A 51 11.95 22.88 -20.13
N TYR A 52 11.31 23.45 -19.11
CA TYR A 52 11.14 24.88 -19.01
C TYR A 52 12.49 25.58 -18.85
N ALA A 53 13.38 25.08 -17.98
CA ALA A 53 14.73 25.61 -17.84
C ALA A 53 15.46 25.62 -19.18
N LYS A 54 15.48 24.49 -19.90
CA LYS A 54 16.09 24.39 -21.23
C LYS A 54 15.48 25.38 -22.24
N SER A 55 14.21 25.75 -22.14
CA SER A 55 13.63 26.77 -23.03
C SER A 55 14.15 28.20 -22.82
N LYS A 56 14.87 28.46 -21.71
CA LYS A 56 15.39 29.77 -21.32
C LYS A 56 16.89 29.93 -21.54
N GLY A 57 17.60 28.86 -21.91
CA GLY A 57 19.03 28.89 -22.21
C GLY A 57 19.42 27.86 -23.26
N ASP A 58 20.54 28.10 -23.93
CA ASP A 58 21.04 27.22 -25.01
C ASP A 58 21.64 25.91 -24.48
N LEU A 59 22.12 25.92 -23.22
CA LEU A 59 22.75 24.78 -22.54
C LEU A 59 22.17 24.62 -21.14
N LEU A 60 21.63 23.43 -20.83
CA LEU A 60 21.13 23.06 -19.51
C LEU A 60 22.15 22.19 -18.77
N VAL A 61 22.64 22.71 -17.65
CA VAL A 61 23.47 22.02 -16.68
C VAL A 61 22.61 21.61 -15.50
N VAL A 62 22.59 20.33 -15.14
CA VAL A 62 21.92 19.86 -13.93
C VAL A 62 22.96 19.47 -12.89
N SER A 63 22.96 20.17 -11.76
CA SER A 63 23.75 19.82 -10.59
C SER A 63 22.93 18.96 -9.64
N ILE A 64 23.49 17.84 -9.21
CA ILE A 64 22.86 16.96 -8.23
C ILE A 64 23.63 16.93 -6.92
N THR A 65 22.92 16.98 -5.79
CA THR A 65 23.56 16.83 -4.47
C THR A 65 24.16 15.43 -4.31
N SER A 66 25.38 15.32 -3.77
CA SER A 66 26.02 14.04 -3.43
C SER A 66 25.27 13.28 -2.33
N ASP A 67 25.48 11.97 -2.28
CA ASP A 67 24.78 11.10 -1.31
C ASP A 67 25.09 11.48 0.15
N GLU A 68 26.30 11.99 0.43
CA GLU A 68 26.77 12.36 1.78
C GLU A 68 25.99 13.53 2.42
N HIS A 69 25.32 14.34 1.60
CA HIS A 69 24.61 15.54 2.02
C HIS A 69 23.08 15.39 2.03
N ILE A 70 22.59 14.17 1.79
CA ILE A 70 21.15 13.86 1.77
C ILE A 70 20.78 13.14 3.08
N SER A 71 20.26 13.89 4.06
CA SER A 71 19.92 13.38 5.40
C SER A 71 18.43 13.42 5.75
N LYS A 72 17.57 13.91 4.84
CA LYS A 72 16.12 14.03 5.08
C LYS A 72 15.37 12.75 4.70
N GLY A 73 15.03 11.95 5.71
CA GLY A 73 14.19 10.75 5.58
C GLY A 73 14.94 9.48 6.01
N THR A 74 14.22 8.51 6.58
CA THR A 74 14.78 7.30 7.20
C THR A 74 15.50 6.35 6.22
N VAL A 75 15.38 6.55 4.89
CA VAL A 75 15.94 5.69 3.82
C VAL A 75 16.34 6.49 2.56
N ARG A 76 16.82 7.74 2.68
CA ARG A 76 17.22 8.56 1.51
C ARG A 76 18.74 8.80 1.45
N PRO A 77 19.33 8.85 0.24
CA PRO A 77 18.69 8.70 -1.09
C PRO A 77 18.39 7.24 -1.42
N TYR A 78 17.32 7.00 -2.20
CA TYR A 78 16.97 5.66 -2.67
C TYR A 78 17.83 5.23 -3.87
N VAL A 79 18.20 6.18 -4.72
CA VAL A 79 19.06 5.97 -5.88
C VAL A 79 20.44 6.58 -5.62
N PRO A 80 21.54 5.79 -5.70
CA PRO A 80 22.91 6.30 -5.57
C PRO A 80 23.22 7.43 -6.57
N GLU A 81 24.08 8.37 -6.18
CA GLU A 81 24.42 9.57 -6.95
C GLU A 81 24.84 9.31 -8.40
N ASP A 82 25.65 8.27 -8.64
CA ASP A 82 26.11 7.92 -9.99
C ASP A 82 24.95 7.51 -10.91
N LEU A 83 23.97 6.80 -10.37
CA LEU A 83 22.78 6.39 -11.10
C LEU A 83 21.83 7.58 -11.32
N ARG A 84 21.68 8.46 -10.34
CA ARG A 84 20.92 9.72 -10.51
C ARG A 84 21.53 10.59 -11.62
N ALA A 85 22.86 10.71 -11.65
CA ALA A 85 23.56 11.47 -12.68
C ALA A 85 23.31 10.89 -14.08
N VAL A 86 23.42 9.58 -14.23
CA VAL A 86 23.15 8.88 -15.49
C VAL A 86 21.69 9.01 -15.92
N ASN A 87 20.74 8.90 -14.98
CA ASN A 87 19.31 9.06 -15.27
C ASN A 87 19.00 10.44 -15.87
N LEU A 88 19.59 11.49 -15.30
CA LEU A 88 19.43 12.85 -15.81
C LEU A 88 20.15 13.05 -17.15
N ALA A 89 21.33 12.46 -17.31
CA ALA A 89 22.09 12.50 -18.57
C ALA A 89 21.35 11.82 -19.73
N ALA A 90 20.49 10.85 -19.44
CA ALA A 90 19.66 10.18 -20.44
C ALA A 90 18.60 11.12 -21.06
N PHE A 91 18.20 12.19 -20.37
CA PHE A 91 17.22 13.13 -20.91
C PHE A 91 17.79 13.94 -22.07
N GLU A 92 16.96 14.12 -23.10
CA GLU A 92 17.34 14.88 -24.31
C GLU A 92 17.64 16.34 -23.99
N MET A 93 16.82 16.99 -23.15
CA MET A 93 16.97 18.41 -22.83
C MET A 93 18.18 18.74 -21.94
N VAL A 94 18.80 17.74 -21.30
CA VAL A 94 19.95 17.92 -20.40
C VAL A 94 21.23 17.82 -21.20
N ASP A 95 22.07 18.86 -21.20
CA ASP A 95 23.35 18.87 -21.91
C ASP A 95 24.47 18.31 -21.03
N TYR A 96 24.53 18.72 -19.76
CA TYR A 96 25.54 18.28 -18.80
C TYR A 96 24.95 18.01 -17.43
N VAL A 97 25.56 17.05 -16.72
CA VAL A 97 25.24 16.73 -15.33
C VAL A 97 26.52 16.77 -14.50
N ILE A 98 26.45 17.38 -13.32
CA ILE A 98 27.55 17.39 -12.34
C ILE A 98 27.06 16.88 -11.00
N ILE A 99 27.92 16.19 -10.26
CA ILE A 99 27.68 15.80 -8.87
C ILE A 99 28.32 16.85 -7.98
N ASP A 100 27.48 17.52 -7.19
CA ASP A 100 27.87 18.53 -6.22
C ASP A 100 28.29 17.86 -4.91
N ARG A 101 29.58 17.97 -4.60
CA ARG A 101 30.19 17.42 -3.38
C ARG A 101 30.00 18.33 -2.16
N GLU A 102 29.33 19.46 -2.33
CA GLU A 102 29.02 20.38 -1.25
C GLU A 102 27.53 20.34 -0.90
N ALA A 103 27.19 20.67 0.34
CA ALA A 103 25.80 20.71 0.81
C ALA A 103 24.95 21.80 0.13
N THR A 104 25.58 22.75 -0.57
CA THR A 104 24.93 23.86 -1.27
C THR A 104 25.64 24.14 -2.60
N PRO A 105 24.92 24.64 -3.63
CA PRO A 105 25.50 24.84 -4.96
C PRO A 105 26.38 26.09 -5.08
N LEU A 106 26.63 26.82 -3.98
CA LEU A 106 27.27 28.14 -4.00
C LEU A 106 28.68 28.11 -4.62
N THR A 107 29.47 27.10 -4.30
CA THR A 107 30.82 26.94 -4.85
C THR A 107 30.77 26.73 -6.36
N ASN A 108 29.86 25.87 -6.83
CA ASN A 108 29.70 25.60 -8.25
C ASN A 108 29.14 26.80 -9.01
N LEU A 109 28.22 27.58 -8.42
CA LEU A 109 27.74 28.82 -9.00
C LEU A 109 28.88 29.82 -9.24
N ARG A 110 29.80 29.99 -8.28
CA ARG A 110 30.96 30.89 -8.43
C ARG A 110 31.95 30.45 -9.49
N ARG A 111 32.12 29.13 -9.66
CA ARG A 111 33.09 28.53 -10.60
C ARG A 111 32.54 28.46 -12.02
N ILE A 112 31.30 28.01 -12.17
CA ILE A 112 30.65 27.80 -13.48
C ILE A 112 30.12 29.12 -14.04
N GLN A 113 29.64 30.02 -13.18
CA GLN A 113 29.02 31.30 -13.54
C GLN A 113 27.97 31.13 -14.66
N PRO A 114 26.91 30.32 -14.45
CA PRO A 114 25.84 30.18 -15.42
C PRO A 114 25.14 31.53 -15.67
N ASP A 115 24.60 31.74 -16.87
CA ASP A 115 23.80 32.92 -17.18
C ASP A 115 22.50 32.95 -16.38
N TYR A 116 21.89 31.78 -16.23
CA TYR A 116 20.63 31.62 -15.53
C TYR A 116 20.71 30.51 -14.49
N TYR A 117 20.04 30.70 -13.36
CA TYR A 117 19.85 29.66 -12.36
C TYR A 117 18.36 29.39 -12.17
N ALA A 118 17.91 28.19 -12.49
CA ALA A 118 16.50 27.83 -12.46
C ALA A 118 16.12 27.19 -11.12
N LYS A 119 15.05 27.70 -10.49
CA LYS A 119 14.43 27.12 -9.30
C LYS A 119 12.96 26.79 -9.52
N GLY A 120 12.49 25.77 -8.82
CA GLY A 120 11.08 25.37 -8.81
C GLY A 120 10.18 26.40 -8.12
N TYR A 121 8.90 26.42 -8.47
CA TYR A 121 7.88 27.34 -7.92
C TYR A 121 7.68 27.22 -6.40
N GLU A 122 8.05 26.06 -5.83
CA GLU A 122 7.90 25.72 -4.40
C GLU A 122 8.69 26.66 -3.46
N TYR A 123 9.61 27.46 -4.02
CA TYR A 123 10.44 28.42 -3.27
C TYR A 123 9.91 29.87 -3.31
N VAL A 124 8.72 30.09 -3.87
CA VAL A 124 8.07 31.41 -3.96
C VAL A 124 6.96 31.55 -2.90
N ASP A 125 6.35 30.44 -2.46
CA ASP A 125 5.22 30.45 -1.54
C ASP A 125 5.69 30.61 -0.09
N GLY A 126 5.62 31.84 0.45
CA GLY A 126 5.95 32.17 1.85
C GLY A 126 7.14 33.11 2.09
N GLY A 127 7.76 33.64 1.03
CA GLY A 127 8.93 34.52 1.11
C GLY A 127 10.24 33.83 0.70
N LEU A 128 11.26 34.61 0.30
CA LEU A 128 12.55 34.07 -0.13
C LEU A 128 13.21 33.30 1.03
N HIS A 129 13.34 31.99 0.87
CA HIS A 129 14.09 31.16 1.82
C HIS A 129 15.54 31.68 1.93
N PRO A 130 16.18 31.73 3.13
CA PRO A 130 17.54 32.25 3.30
C PRO A 130 18.60 31.69 2.34
N LYS A 131 18.51 30.40 1.98
CA LYS A 131 19.38 29.75 0.99
C LYS A 131 19.26 30.34 -0.42
N THR A 132 18.06 30.80 -0.81
CA THR A 132 17.83 31.45 -2.09
C THR A 132 18.42 32.87 -2.12
N GLU A 133 18.47 33.57 -0.98
CA GLU A 133 19.15 34.87 -0.89
C GLU A 133 20.66 34.75 -1.09
N GLU A 134 21.30 33.72 -0.54
CA GLU A 134 22.74 33.49 -0.72
C GLU A 134 23.11 33.18 -2.17
N GLU A 135 22.31 32.37 -2.85
CA GLU A 135 22.47 32.07 -4.28
C GLU A 135 22.27 33.34 -5.13
N LEU A 136 21.25 34.15 -4.81
CA LEU A 136 20.99 35.44 -5.46
C LEU A 136 22.19 36.37 -5.36
N ARG A 137 22.77 36.55 -4.16
CA ARG A 137 23.97 37.38 -3.97
C ARG A 137 25.16 36.90 -4.80
N VAL A 138 25.32 35.58 -4.92
CA VAL A 138 26.39 35.00 -5.76
C VAL A 138 26.14 35.30 -7.24
N LEU A 139 24.90 35.12 -7.72
CA LEU A 139 24.50 35.41 -9.10
C LEU A 139 24.69 36.89 -9.45
N GLU A 140 24.21 37.80 -8.60
CA GLU A 140 24.37 39.25 -8.76
C GLU A 140 25.85 39.66 -8.85
N GLY A 141 26.72 38.99 -8.09
CA GLY A 141 28.16 39.27 -8.08
C GLY A 141 28.88 39.12 -9.42
N TYR A 142 28.31 38.36 -10.37
CA TYR A 142 28.83 38.24 -11.75
C TYR A 142 27.78 38.54 -12.84
N GLY A 143 26.62 39.08 -12.43
CA GLY A 143 25.52 39.45 -13.32
C GLY A 143 24.76 38.27 -13.93
N GLY A 144 24.67 37.14 -13.22
CA GLY A 144 23.74 36.05 -13.53
C GLY A 144 22.33 36.34 -12.99
N GLU A 145 21.32 35.66 -13.54
CA GLU A 145 19.91 35.89 -13.19
C GLU A 145 19.25 34.61 -12.64
N ILE A 146 18.31 34.76 -11.72
CA ILE A 146 17.48 33.63 -11.25
C ILE A 146 16.18 33.55 -12.07
N ILE A 147 15.79 32.33 -12.44
CA ILE A 147 14.52 32.07 -13.13
C ILE A 147 13.68 31.12 -12.29
N PHE A 148 12.42 31.47 -12.08
CA PHE A 148 11.46 30.57 -11.45
C PHE A 148 10.62 29.87 -12.51
N THR A 149 10.54 28.54 -12.42
CA THR A 149 9.72 27.74 -13.35
C THR A 149 8.27 27.74 -12.89
N PRO A 150 7.27 27.91 -13.80
CA PRO A 150 5.85 27.91 -13.43
C PRO A 150 5.43 26.59 -12.79
N GLY A 151 4.66 26.67 -11.70
CA GLY A 151 4.29 25.53 -10.86
C GLY A 151 2.85 25.08 -11.06
N ASP A 152 2.59 24.25 -12.07
CA ASP A 152 1.30 23.54 -12.18
C ASP A 152 1.45 22.10 -11.65
N ILE A 153 0.82 21.86 -10.50
CA ILE A 153 0.63 20.58 -9.80
C ILE A 153 1.95 19.94 -9.30
N VAL A 154 2.18 20.06 -7.98
CA VAL A 154 3.30 19.41 -7.27
C VAL A 154 3.05 17.90 -7.16
N TYR A 155 3.60 17.14 -8.11
CA TYR A 155 3.94 15.73 -7.89
C TYR A 155 5.29 15.70 -7.18
N SER A 156 5.33 15.63 -5.85
CA SER A 156 6.59 15.47 -5.13
C SER A 156 7.01 14.01 -5.12
N SER A 157 8.32 13.73 -5.19
CA SER A 157 8.85 12.36 -5.09
C SER A 157 8.40 11.68 -3.79
N SER A 158 8.21 12.46 -2.72
CA SER A 158 7.64 11.98 -1.45
C SER A 158 6.23 11.41 -1.63
N ARG A 159 5.33 12.07 -2.37
CA ARG A 159 3.99 11.54 -2.64
C ARG A 159 3.99 10.27 -3.48
N LEU A 160 4.94 10.11 -4.41
CA LEU A 160 5.11 8.90 -5.24
C LEU A 160 5.69 7.72 -4.45
N VAL A 161 6.62 7.99 -3.54
CA VAL A 161 7.17 6.97 -2.61
C VAL A 161 6.14 6.60 -1.55
N ASP A 162 5.31 7.55 -1.10
CA ASP A 162 4.25 7.32 -0.10
C ASP A 162 2.95 6.74 -0.69
N THR A 163 2.83 6.52 -2.02
CA THR A 163 1.58 6.01 -2.62
C THR A 163 1.35 4.51 -2.36
N ALA A 164 2.37 3.79 -1.90
CA ALA A 164 2.18 2.52 -1.21
C ALA A 164 3.32 2.37 -0.20
N PRO A 165 3.03 2.19 1.11
CA PRO A 165 4.07 1.74 2.02
C PRO A 165 4.73 0.49 1.41
N PRO A 166 6.06 0.30 1.54
CA PRO A 166 6.70 -0.93 1.09
C PRO A 166 5.88 -2.10 1.62
N ASN A 167 5.69 -3.15 0.81
CA ASN A 167 4.96 -4.34 1.25
C ASN A 167 5.85 -5.14 2.23
N ILE A 168 6.07 -4.56 3.41
CA ILE A 168 6.79 -5.11 4.55
C ILE A 168 6.09 -6.36 5.11
N ALA A 169 4.99 -6.83 4.54
CA ALA A 169 4.40 -8.10 4.94
C ALA A 169 5.41 -9.26 4.72
N ALA A 170 6.14 -9.24 3.60
CA ALA A 170 7.16 -10.24 3.33
C ALA A 170 8.36 -10.08 4.27
N ASP A 171 8.87 -8.87 4.45
CA ASP A 171 10.02 -8.62 5.33
C ASP A 171 9.71 -8.89 6.80
N LYS A 172 8.52 -8.51 7.29
CA LYS A 172 8.04 -8.85 8.64
C LYS A 172 7.93 -10.35 8.82
N LEU A 173 7.40 -11.06 7.82
CA LEU A 173 7.32 -12.51 7.87
C LEU A 173 8.72 -13.13 7.92
N LEU A 174 9.65 -12.67 7.07
CA LEU A 174 11.03 -13.13 7.07
C LEU A 174 11.73 -12.87 8.41
N MET A 175 11.60 -11.67 8.98
CA MET A 175 12.16 -11.33 10.29
C MET A 175 11.58 -12.19 11.42
N LEU A 176 10.26 -12.41 11.41
CA LEU A 176 9.61 -13.28 12.39
C LEU A 176 10.09 -14.73 12.25
N MET A 177 10.17 -15.22 11.02
CA MET A 177 10.67 -16.56 10.73
C MET A 177 12.12 -16.74 11.16
N GLU A 178 12.98 -15.74 10.94
CA GLU A 178 14.36 -15.74 11.43
C GLU A 178 14.43 -15.74 12.96
N ALA A 179 13.66 -14.87 13.62
CA ALA A 179 13.63 -14.76 15.07
C ALA A 179 13.14 -16.05 15.77
N GLU A 180 12.17 -16.73 15.17
CA GLU A 180 11.57 -17.97 15.69
C GLU A 180 12.24 -19.24 15.13
N GLY A 181 13.25 -19.11 14.25
CA GLY A 181 13.97 -20.25 13.68
C GLY A 181 13.16 -21.10 12.69
N PHE A 182 12.19 -20.52 12.01
CA PHE A 182 11.37 -21.17 10.97
C PHE A 182 11.85 -20.85 9.56
N THR A 183 11.60 -21.77 8.63
CA THR A 183 11.80 -21.58 7.19
C THR A 183 10.50 -21.80 6.42
N PHE A 184 10.47 -21.37 5.16
CA PHE A 184 9.33 -21.70 4.28
C PHE A 184 9.20 -23.21 4.04
N GLY A 185 10.28 -23.97 4.23
CA GLY A 185 10.26 -25.43 4.21
C GLY A 185 9.40 -25.98 5.35
N ASP A 186 9.54 -25.43 6.55
CA ASP A 186 8.77 -25.84 7.73
C ASP A 186 7.29 -25.53 7.58
N LEU A 187 6.96 -24.34 7.07
CA LEU A 187 5.57 -23.95 6.79
C LEU A 187 4.91 -24.88 5.76
N ARG A 188 5.61 -25.19 4.66
CA ARG A 188 5.13 -26.16 3.67
C ARG A 188 5.02 -27.57 4.26
N GLY A 189 5.98 -27.98 5.09
CA GLY A 189 5.96 -29.26 5.78
C GLY A 189 4.79 -29.38 6.76
N ALA A 190 4.43 -28.30 7.45
CA ALA A 190 3.24 -28.24 8.31
C ALA A 190 1.95 -28.36 7.49
N LEU A 191 1.83 -27.61 6.38
CA LEU A 191 0.68 -27.71 5.48
C LEU A 191 0.55 -29.10 4.85
N ALA A 192 1.66 -29.74 4.47
CA ALA A 192 1.62 -31.10 3.94
C ALA A 192 1.06 -32.12 4.94
N LYS A 193 1.26 -31.90 6.24
CA LYS A 193 0.70 -32.75 7.31
C LYS A 193 -0.79 -32.54 7.55
N MET A 194 -1.38 -31.46 7.02
CA MET A 194 -2.83 -31.19 7.15
C MET A 194 -3.67 -32.07 6.24
N VAL A 195 -3.08 -32.66 5.20
CA VAL A 195 -3.78 -33.52 4.25
C VAL A 195 -4.36 -34.73 4.98
N GLY A 196 -5.68 -34.91 4.87
CA GLY A 196 -6.40 -36.02 5.49
C GLY A 196 -6.75 -35.83 6.97
N ILE A 197 -6.36 -34.71 7.60
CA ILE A 197 -6.82 -34.38 8.96
C ILE A 197 -8.30 -33.96 8.88
N ARG A 198 -9.14 -34.63 9.67
CA ARG A 198 -10.58 -34.33 9.75
C ARG A 198 -10.84 -33.30 10.83
N VAL A 199 -11.33 -32.14 10.43
CA VAL A 199 -11.59 -31.01 11.32
C VAL A 199 -13.08 -30.67 11.31
N HIS A 200 -13.67 -30.59 12.50
CA HIS A 200 -15.01 -30.04 12.67
C HIS A 200 -14.93 -28.61 13.18
N VAL A 201 -15.33 -27.66 12.33
CA VAL A 201 -15.49 -26.27 12.73
C VAL A 201 -16.92 -26.07 13.21
N VAL A 202 -17.10 -25.44 14.36
CA VAL A 202 -18.40 -25.05 14.88
C VAL A 202 -18.35 -23.56 15.18
N GLY A 203 -19.29 -22.77 14.64
CA GLY A 203 -19.35 -21.37 15.01
C GLY A 203 -20.26 -20.50 14.18
N ASP A 204 -20.22 -19.20 14.49
CA ASP A 204 -21.10 -18.20 13.90
C ASP A 204 -20.70 -17.88 12.47
N THR A 205 -21.62 -18.03 11.51
CA THR A 205 -21.40 -17.53 10.15
C THR A 205 -21.77 -16.05 10.08
N ILE A 206 -20.91 -15.25 9.45
CA ILE A 206 -21.14 -13.84 9.19
C ILE A 206 -21.04 -13.62 7.70
N VAL A 207 -22.02 -12.95 7.08
CA VAL A 207 -21.88 -12.44 5.72
C VAL A 207 -21.42 -10.99 5.79
N ASP A 208 -20.19 -10.72 5.37
CA ASP A 208 -19.69 -9.36 5.21
C ASP A 208 -20.08 -8.85 3.82
N SER A 209 -20.88 -7.79 3.77
CA SER A 209 -21.36 -7.19 2.53
C SER A 209 -20.70 -5.84 2.27
N TYR A 210 -20.36 -5.58 1.02
CA TYR A 210 -19.92 -4.27 0.56
C TYR A 210 -20.91 -3.76 -0.47
N THR A 211 -21.70 -2.77 -0.07
CA THR A 211 -22.59 -2.07 -1.00
C THR A 211 -21.86 -0.86 -1.55
N GLN A 212 -21.46 -0.94 -2.82
CA GLN A 212 -20.81 0.15 -3.53
C GLN A 212 -21.85 1.17 -3.97
N CYS A 213 -21.56 2.44 -3.70
CA CYS A 213 -22.42 3.55 -4.01
C CYS A 213 -21.64 4.74 -4.61
N SER A 214 -22.34 5.60 -5.35
CA SER A 214 -21.83 6.89 -5.81
C SER A 214 -22.53 8.05 -5.09
N MET A 215 -21.83 9.15 -4.79
CA MET A 215 -22.46 10.37 -4.26
C MET A 215 -23.45 10.96 -5.28
N ILE A 216 -24.69 11.25 -4.86
CA ILE A 216 -25.69 11.95 -5.70
C ILE A 216 -25.73 13.45 -5.37
N GLY A 217 -25.62 13.83 -4.10
CA GLY A 217 -25.79 15.22 -3.68
C GLY A 217 -25.28 15.50 -2.27
N GLY A 218 -24.84 16.74 -2.05
CA GLY A 218 -24.38 17.25 -0.76
C GLY A 218 -25.52 17.63 0.18
N MET A 219 -25.14 18.03 1.41
CA MET A 219 -26.02 18.33 2.54
C MET A 219 -26.76 19.68 2.41
N THR A 220 -27.56 19.87 1.34
CA THR A 220 -28.21 21.17 1.07
C THR A 220 -29.48 21.42 1.88
N LYS A 221 -30.23 20.36 2.24
CA LYS A 221 -31.47 20.45 3.04
C LYS A 221 -31.31 19.88 4.46
N THR A 222 -30.54 18.81 4.60
CA THR A 222 -30.22 18.15 5.86
C THR A 222 -28.77 17.67 5.82
N PRO A 223 -28.10 17.46 6.97
CA PRO A 223 -26.75 16.90 7.03
C PRO A 223 -26.72 15.39 6.73
N THR A 224 -27.51 14.94 5.75
CA THR A 224 -27.66 13.54 5.36
C THR A 224 -27.08 13.35 3.97
N LEU A 225 -26.20 12.36 3.82
CA LEU A 225 -25.63 12.00 2.52
C LEU A 225 -26.67 11.25 1.69
N SER A 226 -26.83 11.66 0.43
CA SER A 226 -27.62 10.93 -0.55
C SER A 226 -26.68 10.21 -1.51
N VAL A 227 -26.81 8.88 -1.55
CA VAL A 227 -25.94 8.00 -2.36
C VAL A 227 -26.79 7.13 -3.29
N ARG A 228 -26.25 6.81 -4.46
CA ARG A 228 -26.86 5.91 -5.44
C ARG A 228 -26.27 4.52 -5.28
N TYR A 229 -27.12 3.50 -5.18
CA TYR A 229 -26.68 2.12 -5.24
C TYR A 229 -26.02 1.82 -6.60
N GLU A 230 -24.90 1.11 -6.59
CA GLU A 230 -24.25 0.60 -7.80
C GLU A 230 -24.22 -0.92 -7.81
N THR A 231 -23.51 -1.52 -6.85
CA THR A 231 -23.34 -2.97 -6.76
C THR A 231 -23.26 -3.41 -5.30
N ARG A 232 -23.40 -4.72 -5.09
CA ARG A 232 -23.19 -5.35 -3.79
C ARG A 232 -22.42 -6.64 -3.98
N GLU A 233 -21.39 -6.81 -3.15
CA GLU A 233 -20.62 -8.04 -3.05
C GLU A 233 -20.75 -8.60 -1.64
N ASP A 234 -21.02 -9.90 -1.54
CA ASP A 234 -21.24 -10.61 -0.28
C ASP A 234 -20.15 -11.66 -0.09
N PHE A 235 -19.50 -11.63 1.08
CA PHE A 235 -18.41 -12.53 1.44
C PHE A 235 -18.80 -13.37 2.66
N THR A 236 -18.62 -14.68 2.55
CA THR A 236 -18.84 -15.62 3.65
C THR A 236 -17.66 -15.57 4.64
N GLY A 237 -17.88 -14.94 5.79
CA GLY A 237 -16.94 -14.72 6.88
C GLY A 237 -17.32 -15.44 8.18
N GLY A 238 -16.77 -14.96 9.30
CA GLY A 238 -16.96 -15.59 10.61
C GLY A 238 -16.27 -16.97 10.70
N ALA A 239 -16.95 -17.95 11.30
CA ALA A 239 -16.44 -19.31 11.41
C ALA A 239 -16.33 -20.01 10.05
N ALA A 240 -17.12 -19.57 9.06
CA ALA A 240 -17.14 -20.15 7.73
C ALA A 240 -15.82 -19.88 6.96
N ILE A 241 -15.20 -18.71 7.12
CA ILE A 241 -13.89 -18.46 6.49
C ILE A 241 -12.78 -19.31 7.13
N VAL A 242 -12.87 -19.58 8.44
CA VAL A 242 -11.96 -20.51 9.12
C VAL A 242 -12.08 -21.92 8.52
N ALA A 243 -13.31 -22.40 8.30
CA ALA A 243 -13.55 -23.66 7.63
C ALA A 243 -12.98 -23.70 6.19
N LYS A 244 -13.16 -22.62 5.42
CA LYS A 244 -12.58 -22.49 4.07
C LYS A 244 -11.05 -22.51 4.08
N HIS A 245 -10.41 -21.82 5.03
CA HIS A 245 -8.95 -21.82 5.16
C HIS A 245 -8.39 -23.19 5.53
N LEU A 246 -9.02 -23.88 6.47
CA LEU A 246 -8.63 -25.25 6.85
C LEU A 246 -8.79 -26.22 5.68
N ARG A 247 -9.86 -26.04 4.89
CA ARG A 247 -10.09 -26.84 3.68
C ARG A 247 -9.04 -26.56 2.61
N ALA A 248 -8.72 -25.29 2.37
CA ALA A 248 -7.66 -24.89 1.45
C ALA A 248 -6.27 -25.36 1.88
N ALA A 249 -6.02 -25.52 3.19
CA ALA A 249 -4.80 -26.10 3.74
C ALA A 249 -4.69 -27.62 3.55
N GLY A 250 -5.73 -28.29 3.04
CA GLY A 250 -5.74 -29.73 2.76
C GLY A 250 -6.57 -30.58 3.73
N GLY A 251 -7.14 -29.97 4.78
CA GLY A 251 -7.99 -30.67 5.74
C GLY A 251 -9.31 -31.16 5.14
N GLU A 252 -9.89 -32.19 5.73
CA GLU A 252 -11.26 -32.63 5.50
C GLU A 252 -12.18 -31.91 6.49
N VAL A 253 -12.93 -30.93 6.01
CA VAL A 253 -13.65 -30.00 6.91
C VAL A 253 -15.14 -30.26 6.90
N VAL A 254 -15.68 -30.52 8.10
CA VAL A 254 -17.10 -30.43 8.41
C VAL A 254 -17.35 -29.11 9.13
N PHE A 255 -18.42 -28.40 8.77
CA PHE A 255 -18.74 -27.09 9.36
C PHE A 255 -20.18 -27.04 9.87
N SER A 256 -20.35 -26.86 11.18
CA SER A 256 -21.65 -26.66 11.82
C SER A 256 -21.86 -25.19 12.19
N THR A 257 -23.02 -24.66 11.85
CA THR A 257 -23.36 -23.26 12.07
C THR A 257 -24.87 -23.07 12.14
N VAL A 258 -25.29 -21.89 12.56
CA VAL A 258 -26.70 -21.49 12.59
C VAL A 258 -26.91 -20.40 11.54
N LEU A 259 -27.89 -20.58 10.66
CA LEU A 259 -28.26 -19.63 9.61
C LEU A 259 -29.74 -19.28 9.72
N GLY A 260 -30.11 -18.08 9.28
CA GLY A 260 -31.51 -17.69 9.14
C GLY A 260 -32.18 -18.40 7.96
N ASP A 261 -33.50 -18.29 7.88
CA ASP A 261 -34.25 -18.74 6.70
C ASP A 261 -34.38 -17.62 5.67
N ASP A 262 -33.26 -17.28 5.02
CA ASP A 262 -33.17 -16.15 4.10
C ASP A 262 -32.32 -16.44 2.85
N ALA A 263 -32.21 -15.44 1.96
CA ALA A 263 -31.41 -15.54 0.74
C ALA A 263 -29.91 -15.70 1.04
N LEU A 264 -29.42 -15.11 2.14
CA LEU A 264 -28.00 -15.15 2.52
C LEU A 264 -27.58 -16.56 2.92
N LYS A 265 -28.44 -17.33 3.60
CA LYS A 265 -28.24 -18.77 3.84
C LYS A 265 -27.91 -19.50 2.54
N SER A 266 -28.70 -19.29 1.50
CA SER A 266 -28.52 -19.99 0.22
C SER A 266 -27.17 -19.63 -0.43
N GLN A 267 -26.76 -18.37 -0.34
CA GLN A 267 -25.47 -17.90 -0.84
C GLN A 267 -24.29 -18.51 -0.06
N VAL A 268 -24.39 -18.54 1.27
CA VAL A 268 -23.38 -19.16 2.16
C VAL A 268 -23.18 -20.63 1.82
N LEU A 269 -24.27 -21.40 1.67
CA LEU A 269 -24.18 -22.83 1.38
C LEU A 269 -23.53 -23.09 0.02
N LYS A 270 -23.87 -22.29 -1.00
CA LYS A 270 -23.26 -22.39 -2.33
C LYS A 270 -21.76 -22.08 -2.31
N ASP A 271 -21.35 -21.04 -1.57
CA ASP A 271 -19.92 -20.68 -1.44
C ASP A 271 -19.12 -21.73 -0.67
N LEU A 272 -19.69 -22.33 0.38
CA LEU A 272 -19.07 -23.42 1.13
C LEU A 272 -18.94 -24.71 0.30
N GLU A 273 -19.97 -25.04 -0.49
CA GLU A 273 -19.93 -26.16 -1.43
C GLU A 273 -18.83 -25.96 -2.49
N ALA A 274 -18.74 -24.76 -3.07
CA ALA A 274 -17.69 -24.41 -4.03
C ALA A 274 -16.28 -24.50 -3.42
N ALA A 275 -16.14 -24.20 -2.12
CA ALA A 275 -14.89 -24.37 -1.38
C ALA A 275 -14.61 -25.82 -0.96
N GLY A 276 -15.52 -26.76 -1.21
CA GLY A 276 -15.39 -28.17 -0.83
C GLY A 276 -15.51 -28.41 0.68
N VAL A 277 -16.22 -27.53 1.41
CA VAL A 277 -16.51 -27.67 2.85
C VAL A 277 -17.85 -28.37 3.03
N ARG A 278 -17.89 -29.43 3.83
CA ARG A 278 -19.15 -30.12 4.15
C ARG A 278 -19.89 -29.35 5.25
N CYS A 279 -20.85 -28.52 4.87
CA CYS A 279 -21.66 -27.76 5.82
C CYS A 279 -22.85 -28.57 6.36
N LEU A 280 -23.09 -28.47 7.67
CA LEU A 280 -24.24 -29.02 8.40
C LEU A 280 -25.04 -27.86 9.01
N PRO A 281 -25.75 -27.04 8.21
CA PRO A 281 -26.43 -25.86 8.71
C PRO A 281 -27.63 -26.24 9.58
N ILE A 282 -27.80 -25.51 10.68
CA ILE A 282 -29.07 -25.49 11.42
C ILE A 282 -29.81 -24.22 11.01
N VAL A 283 -30.95 -24.38 10.37
CA VAL A 283 -31.79 -23.25 9.95
C VAL A 283 -32.69 -22.84 11.12
N ASP A 284 -32.58 -21.58 11.54
CA ASP A 284 -33.42 -20.97 12.57
C ASP A 284 -34.21 -19.80 11.97
N PRO A 285 -35.52 -19.97 11.68
CA PRO A 285 -36.33 -18.92 11.06
C PRO A 285 -36.60 -17.74 12.01
N THR A 286 -36.25 -17.84 13.29
CA THR A 286 -36.49 -16.78 14.29
C THR A 286 -35.37 -15.73 14.36
N ARG A 287 -34.33 -15.90 13.54
CA ARG A 287 -33.19 -14.98 13.42
C ARG A 287 -32.73 -14.83 11.97
N PRO A 288 -32.15 -13.67 11.61
CA PRO A 288 -31.51 -13.52 10.32
C PRO A 288 -30.18 -14.26 10.26
N THR A 289 -29.73 -14.61 9.07
CA THR A 289 -28.31 -14.87 8.82
C THR A 289 -27.55 -13.57 9.09
N THR A 290 -26.59 -13.61 10.01
CA THR A 290 -25.83 -12.42 10.43
C THR A 290 -25.18 -11.74 9.22
N ASN A 291 -25.54 -10.48 8.98
CA ASN A 291 -25.01 -9.69 7.88
C ASN A 291 -24.42 -8.38 8.38
N LYS A 292 -23.19 -8.07 7.97
CA LYS A 292 -22.51 -6.81 8.26
C LYS A 292 -22.27 -6.06 6.95
N ASN A 293 -23.11 -5.08 6.64
CA ASN A 293 -23.07 -4.40 5.36
C ASN A 293 -22.39 -3.03 5.47
N ALA A 294 -21.21 -2.88 4.88
CA ALA A 294 -20.54 -1.59 4.73
C ALA A 294 -20.99 -0.89 3.45
N ILE A 295 -21.53 0.32 3.58
CA ILE A 295 -21.83 1.21 2.46
C ILE A 295 -20.56 1.98 2.10
N VAL A 296 -20.06 1.79 0.88
CA VAL A 296 -18.77 2.31 0.42
C VAL A 296 -18.98 3.32 -0.71
N VAL A 297 -18.30 4.46 -0.64
CA VAL A 297 -18.34 5.50 -1.67
C VAL A 297 -16.93 6.02 -1.92
N GLY A 298 -16.47 5.96 -3.18
CA GLY A 298 -15.13 6.43 -3.55
C GLY A 298 -14.00 5.73 -2.76
N GLY A 299 -14.18 4.47 -2.39
CA GLY A 299 -13.24 3.71 -1.56
C GLY A 299 -13.35 3.95 -0.05
N TYR A 300 -14.19 4.89 0.40
CA TYR A 300 -14.39 5.19 1.81
C TYR A 300 -15.64 4.50 2.37
N ARG A 301 -15.54 3.85 3.54
CA ARG A 301 -16.66 3.22 4.25
C ARG A 301 -17.47 4.28 5.00
N LEU A 302 -18.59 4.70 4.44
CA LEU A 302 -19.43 5.76 5.01
C LEU A 302 -20.18 5.32 6.27
N VAL A 303 -20.86 4.18 6.20
CA VAL A 303 -21.67 3.64 7.29
C VAL A 303 -21.70 2.13 7.21
N LYS A 304 -21.91 1.47 8.34
CA LYS A 304 -22.13 0.03 8.42
C LYS A 304 -23.52 -0.25 9.00
N ILE A 305 -24.26 -1.13 8.32
CA ILE A 305 -25.58 -1.59 8.72
C ILE A 305 -25.47 -3.08 9.05
N ASP A 306 -25.63 -3.42 10.31
CA ASP A 306 -25.56 -4.79 10.81
C ASP A 306 -26.98 -5.34 11.02
N THR A 307 -27.30 -6.44 10.33
CA THR A 307 -28.53 -7.21 10.50
C THR A 307 -28.19 -8.50 11.23
N LEU A 308 -28.47 -8.58 12.52
CA LEU A 308 -28.02 -9.66 13.40
C LEU A 308 -28.95 -9.91 14.58
N ASP A 309 -28.81 -11.08 15.21
CA ASP A 309 -29.44 -11.42 16.50
C ASP A 309 -28.40 -12.05 17.43
N ASN A 310 -28.10 -11.35 18.53
CA ASN A 310 -27.10 -11.78 19.52
C ASN A 310 -27.70 -12.57 20.70
N ARG A 311 -29.00 -12.86 20.69
CA ARG A 311 -29.61 -13.70 21.73
C ARG A 311 -29.00 -15.11 21.69
N SER A 312 -29.01 -15.79 22.84
CA SER A 312 -28.65 -17.21 22.89
C SER A 312 -29.50 -18.02 21.92
N ILE A 313 -28.88 -19.03 21.30
CA ILE A 313 -29.62 -20.05 20.56
C ILE A 313 -30.61 -20.79 21.47
N SER A 314 -31.67 -21.32 20.88
CA SER A 314 -32.63 -22.15 21.61
C SER A 314 -32.04 -23.51 22.00
N GLU A 315 -32.59 -24.12 23.05
CA GLU A 315 -32.26 -25.50 23.47
C GLU A 315 -32.36 -26.52 22.34
N ARG A 316 -33.32 -26.34 21.41
CA ARG A 316 -33.47 -27.18 20.23
C ARG A 316 -32.23 -27.12 19.33
N VAL A 317 -31.76 -25.90 19.04
CA VAL A 317 -30.57 -25.66 18.20
C VAL A 317 -29.32 -26.17 18.91
N LEU A 318 -29.20 -25.95 20.22
CA LEU A 318 -28.09 -26.48 21.02
C LEU A 318 -27.99 -28.00 20.94
N ARG A 319 -29.10 -28.73 21.12
CA ARG A 319 -29.12 -30.19 21.01
C ARG A 319 -28.71 -30.68 19.62
N GLN A 320 -29.12 -29.98 18.56
CA GLN A 320 -28.71 -30.31 17.20
C GLN A 320 -27.20 -30.11 17.00
N LEU A 321 -26.62 -29.02 17.52
CA LEU A 321 -25.17 -28.80 17.48
C LEU A 321 -24.42 -29.89 18.27
N VAL A 322 -24.88 -30.24 19.47
CA VAL A 322 -24.29 -31.32 20.30
C VAL A 322 -24.25 -32.62 19.51
N VAL A 323 -25.37 -33.05 18.91
CA VAL A 323 -25.43 -34.28 18.10
C VAL A 323 -24.48 -34.24 16.91
N GLN A 324 -24.35 -33.08 16.26
CA GLN A 324 -23.41 -32.92 15.14
C GLN A 324 -21.95 -33.04 15.59
N VAL A 325 -21.61 -32.53 16.78
CA VAL A 325 -20.26 -32.63 17.36
C VAL A 325 -19.95 -34.05 17.82
N GLU A 326 -20.89 -34.74 18.47
CA GLU A 326 -20.72 -36.13 18.92
C GLU A 326 -20.58 -37.12 17.75
N GLY A 327 -21.36 -36.92 16.68
CA GLY A 327 -21.44 -37.86 15.56
C GLY A 327 -20.29 -37.79 14.56
N ALA A 328 -19.34 -36.88 14.75
CA ALA A 328 -18.25 -36.65 13.80
C ALA A 328 -17.00 -37.47 14.20
N ALA A 329 -16.55 -38.36 13.32
CA ALA A 329 -15.23 -39.00 13.47
C ALA A 329 -14.15 -37.99 13.08
N ILE A 330 -13.58 -37.30 14.07
CA ILE A 330 -12.74 -36.12 13.86
C ILE A 330 -11.43 -36.18 14.64
N ASP A 331 -10.39 -35.61 14.05
CA ASP A 331 -9.07 -35.52 14.65
C ASP A 331 -8.92 -34.19 15.41
N ALA A 332 -9.66 -33.15 14.99
CA ALA A 332 -9.72 -31.86 15.68
C ALA A 332 -11.12 -31.22 15.64
N VAL A 333 -11.45 -30.46 16.68
CA VAL A 333 -12.61 -29.56 16.75
C VAL A 333 -12.14 -28.12 16.95
N VAL A 334 -12.75 -27.18 16.23
CA VAL A 334 -12.46 -25.75 16.32
C VAL A 334 -13.76 -25.01 16.65
N PHE A 335 -13.79 -24.35 17.81
CA PHE A 335 -14.90 -23.47 18.16
C PHE A 335 -14.55 -22.02 17.82
N SER A 336 -15.30 -21.42 16.89
CA SER A 336 -15.04 -20.06 16.43
C SER A 336 -16.20 -19.13 16.81
N ASP A 337 -16.01 -18.44 17.93
CA ASP A 337 -17.02 -17.56 18.54
C ASP A 337 -16.92 -16.12 18.03
N PHE A 338 -18.02 -15.61 17.46
CA PHE A 338 -18.17 -14.20 17.10
C PHE A 338 -19.30 -13.51 17.89
N ARG A 339 -19.76 -14.13 18.96
CA ARG A 339 -20.77 -13.62 19.90
C ARG A 339 -22.15 -13.41 19.27
N HIS A 340 -22.55 -14.28 18.35
CA HIS A 340 -23.89 -14.27 17.74
C HIS A 340 -24.83 -15.36 18.30
N GLY A 341 -24.49 -15.87 19.49
CA GLY A 341 -25.41 -16.61 20.35
C GLY A 341 -25.16 -18.12 20.45
N ILE A 342 -24.33 -18.70 19.58
CA ILE A 342 -23.96 -20.13 19.67
C ILE A 342 -23.20 -20.40 20.97
N PHE A 343 -22.23 -19.56 21.32
CA PHE A 343 -21.40 -19.72 22.51
C PHE A 343 -21.79 -18.72 23.59
N ASN A 344 -22.12 -19.26 24.77
CA ASN A 344 -22.32 -18.50 25.99
C ASN A 344 -22.20 -19.44 27.20
N ARG A 345 -22.34 -18.90 28.41
CA ARG A 345 -22.20 -19.67 29.66
C ARG A 345 -23.12 -20.89 29.76
N GLN A 346 -24.26 -20.90 29.07
CA GLN A 346 -25.24 -21.99 29.10
C GLN A 346 -24.94 -23.07 28.05
N THR A 347 -24.48 -22.67 26.85
CA THR A 347 -24.26 -23.59 25.73
C THR A 347 -22.88 -24.26 25.74
N ILE A 348 -21.86 -23.55 26.21
CA ILE A 348 -20.46 -24.01 26.18
C ILE A 348 -20.27 -25.37 26.89
N PRO A 349 -20.79 -25.61 28.12
CA PRO A 349 -20.59 -26.89 28.80
C PRO A 349 -21.12 -28.10 28.01
N ALA A 350 -22.29 -27.95 27.37
CA ALA A 350 -22.88 -29.02 26.56
C ALA A 350 -22.06 -29.30 25.30
N LEU A 351 -21.58 -28.26 24.62
CA LEU A 351 -20.73 -28.39 23.43
C LEU A 351 -19.36 -28.99 23.74
N ILE A 352 -18.76 -28.63 24.89
CA ILE A 352 -17.50 -29.23 25.33
C ILE A 352 -17.69 -30.71 25.72
N GLY A 353 -18.80 -31.03 26.40
CA GLY A 353 -19.12 -32.41 26.78
C GLY A 353 -19.33 -33.34 25.57
N ALA A 354 -19.70 -32.77 24.42
CA ALA A 354 -19.93 -33.48 23.15
C ALA A 354 -18.63 -33.86 22.41
N ILE A 355 -17.49 -33.25 22.76
CA ILE A 355 -16.24 -33.45 22.01
C ILE A 355 -15.72 -34.88 22.21
N PRO A 356 -15.37 -35.61 21.13
CA PRO A 356 -14.76 -36.93 21.27
C PRO A 356 -13.45 -36.90 22.08
N GLY A 357 -13.23 -37.91 22.93
CA GLY A 357 -12.14 -37.91 23.92
C GLY A 357 -10.72 -37.76 23.34
N ASN A 358 -10.49 -38.22 22.10
CA ASN A 358 -9.17 -38.23 21.46
C ASN A 358 -8.94 -37.06 20.47
N SER A 359 -9.88 -36.12 20.38
CA SER A 359 -9.80 -35.02 19.42
C SER A 359 -9.01 -33.83 19.99
N PHE A 360 -8.18 -33.22 19.15
CA PHE A 360 -7.51 -31.96 19.44
C PHE A 360 -8.55 -30.82 19.51
N ARG A 361 -8.40 -29.90 20.46
CA ARG A 361 -9.39 -28.86 20.78
C ARG A 361 -8.78 -27.48 20.59
N VAL A 362 -9.46 -26.64 19.80
CA VAL A 362 -9.06 -25.25 19.51
C VAL A 362 -10.16 -24.28 19.90
#